data_AF-A0A5C1HVG2-F1
#
_entry.id   AF-A0A5C1HVG2-F1
#
_cell.length_a   1.000
_cell.length_b   1.000
_cell.length_c   1.000
_cell.angle_alpha   90.00
_cell.angle_beta   90.00
_cell.angle_gamma   90.00
#
_symmetry.space_group_name_H-M   'P 1'
#
loop_
_entity.id
_entity.type
_entity.pdbx_description
1 polymer ?
#
loop_
_entity_poly.entity_id
_entity_poly.type
_entity_poly.pdbx_seq_one_letter_code
_entity_poly.pdbx_strand_id
1 'polypeptide(L)'
;MTTEQLTTEIDDLKKELAKLKETTDEDKKKDFWLKFFSSIFLPLAITASGYWFSQAIKKQDMEQSRDHDAVANQQYQQQMQLSIQNQRLETYKFVTPLLDIMVNNPDPQKRVYAAKVITEVLPNDAPELLKTAITSDPANTKKYQTALDSTQGKLVAGLFSENASTRTNSANDIMVNWYKTASIVPQLVDYALQNMNNANGIFNTVVVLQNMHGSVLKVNKAKIQDFLQKVMKLDNMHNTVTNAKDLYKALNTL
;
A
#
# COMPACT_ATOMS: atom_id res chain seq x y z
N MET A 1 -3.25 22.42 13.95
CA MET A 1 -3.26 21.45 15.06
C MET A 1 -1.81 21.10 15.34
N THR A 2 -1.32 21.36 16.55
CA THR A 2 0.09 21.10 16.91
C THR A 2 0.30 19.63 17.27
N THR A 3 1.53 19.14 17.21
CA THR A 3 1.90 17.78 17.65
C THR A 3 1.51 17.51 19.09
N GLU A 4 1.54 18.52 19.96
CA GLU A 4 1.04 18.43 21.34
C GLU A 4 -0.46 18.19 21.41
N GLN A 5 -1.28 18.92 20.65
CA GLN A 5 -2.75 18.76 20.63
C GLN A 5 -3.16 17.34 20.20
N LEU A 6 -2.50 16.82 19.16
CA LEU A 6 -2.70 15.43 18.70
C LEU A 6 -2.26 14.40 19.74
N THR A 7 -1.16 14.65 20.45
CA THR A 7 -0.66 13.73 21.48
C THR A 7 -1.63 13.66 22.66
N THR A 8 -2.20 14.80 23.06
CA THR A 8 -3.23 14.87 24.11
C THR A 8 -4.50 14.12 23.71
N GLU A 9 -5.01 14.33 22.48
CA GLU A 9 -6.20 13.62 22.00
C GLU A 9 -5.98 12.11 21.91
N ILE A 10 -4.79 11.66 21.49
CA ILE A 10 -4.43 10.23 21.44
C ILE A 10 -4.38 9.61 22.85
N ASP A 11 -3.80 10.32 23.82
CA ASP A 11 -3.73 9.81 25.19
C ASP A 11 -5.11 9.76 25.87
N ASP A 12 -6.01 10.69 25.53
CA ASP A 12 -7.42 10.62 25.95
C ASP A 12 -8.14 9.43 25.31
N LEU A 13 -7.94 9.18 24.01
CA LEU A 13 -8.51 8.01 23.32
C LEU A 13 -7.98 6.69 23.88
N LYS A 14 -6.71 6.61 24.27
CA LYS A 14 -6.15 5.43 24.96
C LYS A 14 -6.80 5.22 26.32
N LYS A 15 -7.00 6.28 27.10
CA LYS A 15 -7.69 6.21 28.40
C LYS A 15 -9.14 5.77 28.25
N GLU A 16 -9.85 6.26 27.25
CA GLU A 16 -11.21 5.80 26.95
C GLU A 16 -11.23 4.33 26.52
N LEU A 17 -10.30 3.91 25.66
CA LEU A 17 -10.21 2.52 25.20
C LEU A 17 -9.90 1.55 26.37
N ALA A 18 -9.08 1.98 27.34
CA ALA A 18 -8.85 1.23 28.57
C ALA A 18 -10.11 1.11 29.44
N LYS A 19 -10.87 2.20 29.64
CA LYS A 19 -12.15 2.19 30.37
C LYS A 19 -13.23 1.33 29.69
N LEU A 20 -13.20 1.24 28.36
CA LEU A 20 -14.15 0.43 27.57
C LEU A 20 -13.80 -1.05 27.53
N LYS A 21 -12.53 -1.43 27.75
CA LYS A 21 -12.16 -2.83 27.98
C LYS A 21 -12.76 -3.35 29.30
N GLU A 22 -12.99 -2.48 30.28
CA GLU A 22 -13.60 -2.83 31.57
C GLU A 22 -15.13 -2.79 31.58
N THR A 23 -15.78 -2.19 30.57
CA THR A 23 -17.25 -2.04 30.54
C THR A 23 -17.92 -2.93 29.47
N THR A 24 -18.94 -3.69 29.90
CA THR A 24 -19.65 -4.69 29.07
C THR A 24 -20.71 -4.08 28.13
N ASP A 25 -20.91 -2.76 28.19
CA ASP A 25 -22.05 -2.06 27.59
C ASP A 25 -21.86 -1.80 26.08
N GLU A 26 -22.73 -2.35 25.24
CA GLU A 26 -22.60 -2.30 23.77
C GLU A 26 -22.82 -0.89 23.20
N ASP A 27 -23.70 -0.09 23.80
CA ASP A 27 -23.99 1.27 23.33
C ASP A 27 -22.81 2.21 23.51
N LYS A 28 -22.05 2.05 24.61
CA LYS A 28 -20.82 2.82 24.85
C LYS A 28 -19.69 2.44 23.88
N LYS A 29 -19.63 1.17 23.45
CA LYS A 29 -18.69 0.73 22.42
C LYS A 29 -19.04 1.32 21.05
N LYS A 30 -20.32 1.43 20.71
CA LYS A 30 -20.79 2.08 19.48
C LYS A 30 -20.46 3.57 19.46
N ASP A 31 -20.73 4.27 20.56
CA ASP A 31 -20.46 5.70 20.72
C ASP A 31 -18.95 6.00 20.68
N PHE A 32 -18.12 5.11 21.24
CA PHE A 32 -16.67 5.18 21.11
C PHE A 32 -16.20 5.02 19.67
N TRP A 33 -16.73 4.06 18.91
CA TRP A 33 -16.35 3.91 17.50
C TRP A 33 -16.73 5.14 16.68
N LEU A 34 -17.91 5.71 16.90
CA LEU A 34 -18.35 6.96 16.26
C LEU A 34 -17.42 8.13 16.62
N LYS A 35 -17.07 8.28 17.90
CA LYS A 35 -16.12 9.30 18.36
C LYS A 35 -14.73 9.08 17.80
N PHE A 36 -14.20 7.87 17.84
CA PHE A 36 -12.91 7.47 17.29
C PHE A 36 -12.82 7.75 15.78
N PHE A 37 -13.85 7.40 15.00
CA PHE A 37 -13.90 7.71 13.58
C PHE A 37 -13.99 9.23 13.36
N SER A 38 -14.85 9.94 14.08
CA SER A 38 -14.98 11.39 13.90
C SER A 38 -13.74 12.18 14.34
N SER A 39 -13.05 11.80 15.42
CA SER A 39 -11.90 12.54 15.94
C SER A 39 -10.60 12.19 15.24
N ILE A 40 -10.44 10.97 14.71
CA ILE A 40 -9.20 10.56 14.03
C ILE A 40 -9.28 10.70 12.50
N PHE A 41 -10.40 10.35 11.86
CA PHE A 41 -10.47 10.43 10.40
C PHE A 41 -10.56 11.86 9.87
N LEU A 42 -11.20 12.79 10.59
CA LEU A 42 -11.28 14.18 10.14
C LEU A 42 -9.89 14.84 10.06
N PRO A 43 -9.02 14.76 11.08
CA PRO A 43 -7.66 15.27 10.99
C PRO A 43 -6.80 14.50 9.98
N LEU A 44 -6.87 13.17 9.92
CA LEU A 44 -6.10 12.38 8.94
C LEU A 44 -6.52 12.68 7.49
N ALA A 45 -7.81 12.91 7.23
CA ALA A 45 -8.29 13.32 5.90
C ALA A 45 -7.75 14.72 5.51
N ILE A 46 -7.65 15.64 6.47
CA ILE A 46 -7.05 16.98 6.25
C ILE A 46 -5.54 16.87 6.01
N THR A 47 -4.83 15.98 6.72
CA THR A 47 -3.39 15.78 6.55
C THR A 47 -3.04 15.01 5.26
N ALA A 48 -3.84 14.00 4.89
CA ALA A 48 -3.67 13.25 3.64
C ALA A 48 -4.00 14.09 2.39
N SER A 49 -5.03 14.95 2.47
CA SER A 49 -5.33 15.92 1.41
C SER A 49 -4.24 16.99 1.29
N GLY A 50 -3.65 17.43 2.41
CA GLY A 50 -2.46 18.30 2.43
C GLY A 50 -1.22 17.68 1.78
N TYR A 51 -1.02 16.36 1.88
CA TYR A 51 0.07 15.64 1.21
C TYR A 51 -0.09 15.63 -0.32
N TRP A 52 -1.31 15.39 -0.81
CA TRP A 52 -1.63 15.46 -2.23
C TRP A 52 -1.53 16.88 -2.80
N PHE A 53 -1.99 17.89 -2.05
CA PHE A 53 -1.84 19.30 -2.41
C PHE A 53 -0.37 19.77 -2.39
N SER A 54 0.42 19.34 -1.41
CA SER A 54 1.85 19.68 -1.29
C SER A 54 2.68 19.06 -2.41
N GLN A 55 2.40 17.82 -2.83
CA GLN A 55 3.05 17.24 -4.01
C GLN A 55 2.68 17.96 -5.32
N ALA A 56 1.45 18.46 -5.46
CA ALA A 56 1.03 19.24 -6.62
C ALA A 56 1.70 20.62 -6.69
N ILE A 57 1.80 21.34 -5.55
CA ILE A 57 2.51 22.63 -5.45
C ILE A 57 4.03 22.45 -5.64
N LYS A 58 4.63 21.38 -5.08
CA LYS A 58 6.06 21.05 -5.22
C LYS A 58 6.51 20.85 -6.66
N LYS A 59 5.65 20.36 -7.55
CA LYS A 59 5.98 20.17 -8.96
C LYS A 59 6.18 21.51 -9.69
N GLN A 60 5.50 22.55 -9.21
CA GLN A 60 5.57 23.90 -9.75
C GLN A 60 6.82 24.65 -9.24
N ASP A 61 7.20 24.45 -7.96
CA ASP A 61 8.38 25.10 -7.36
C ASP A 61 9.73 24.46 -7.80
N MET A 62 9.74 23.16 -8.15
CA MET A 62 10.96 22.48 -8.61
C MET A 62 11.39 22.88 -10.03
N GLU A 63 10.48 23.38 -10.87
CA GLU A 63 10.84 23.97 -12.17
C GLU A 63 11.51 25.35 -12.00
N GLN A 64 11.26 26.03 -10.88
CA GLN A 64 11.79 27.36 -10.60
C GLN A 64 13.11 27.36 -9.80
N SER A 65 13.47 26.24 -9.16
CA SER A 65 14.60 26.17 -8.22
C SER A 65 15.84 25.44 -8.77
N ARG A 66 15.90 25.23 -10.08
CA ARG A 66 16.89 24.32 -10.72
C ARG A 66 18.34 24.79 -10.63
N ASP A 67 18.59 26.03 -10.19
CA ASP A 67 19.91 26.67 -10.27
C ASP A 67 20.60 26.94 -8.91
N HIS A 68 20.00 26.69 -7.74
CA HIS A 68 20.65 27.01 -6.45
C HIS A 68 20.68 25.81 -5.46
N ASP A 69 21.92 25.39 -5.17
CA ASP A 69 22.44 24.79 -3.93
C ASP A 69 22.25 23.30 -3.61
N ALA A 70 23.37 22.57 -3.74
CA ALA A 70 23.57 21.21 -3.22
C ALA A 70 23.42 21.10 -1.69
N VAL A 71 23.68 22.18 -0.94
CA VAL A 71 23.54 22.23 0.53
C VAL A 71 22.08 22.32 0.95
N ALA A 72 21.26 23.08 0.22
CA ALA A 72 19.80 23.12 0.42
C ALA A 72 19.19 21.75 0.14
N ASN A 73 19.69 21.03 -0.88
CA ASN A 73 19.27 19.67 -1.19
C ASN A 73 19.59 18.67 -0.06
N GLN A 74 20.74 18.80 0.60
CA GLN A 74 21.13 17.89 1.68
C GLN A 74 20.32 18.13 2.97
N GLN A 75 20.12 19.40 3.37
CA GLN A 75 19.24 19.74 4.50
C GLN A 75 17.78 19.36 4.22
N TYR A 76 17.34 19.52 2.97
CA TYR A 76 16.01 19.09 2.52
C TYR A 76 15.84 17.57 2.61
N GLN A 77 16.83 16.78 2.16
CA GLN A 77 16.78 15.32 2.31
C GLN A 77 16.74 14.90 3.78
N GLN A 78 17.48 15.57 4.67
CA GLN A 78 17.43 15.30 6.10
C GLN A 78 16.06 15.64 6.71
N GLN A 79 15.50 16.82 6.39
CA GLN A 79 14.15 17.19 6.85
C GLN A 79 13.07 16.25 6.31
N MET A 80 13.20 15.79 5.07
CA MET A 80 12.28 14.84 4.46
C MET A 80 12.40 13.46 5.10
N GLN A 81 13.61 13.01 5.47
CA GLN A 81 13.77 11.77 6.23
C GLN A 81 13.15 11.89 7.63
N LEU A 82 13.35 13.01 8.31
CA LEU A 82 12.74 13.28 9.62
C LEU A 82 11.21 13.35 9.54
N SER A 83 10.65 13.97 8.50
CA SER A 83 9.20 14.02 8.31
C SER A 83 8.61 12.65 7.99
N ILE A 84 9.30 11.85 7.16
CA ILE A 84 8.92 10.44 6.90
C ILE A 84 8.98 9.62 8.19
N GLN A 85 10.02 9.80 9.02
CA GLN A 85 10.16 9.09 10.30
C GLN A 85 9.06 9.49 11.29
N ASN A 86 8.77 10.79 11.43
CA ASN A 86 7.70 11.27 12.31
C ASN A 86 6.32 10.79 11.83
N GLN A 87 6.05 10.82 10.52
CA GLN A 87 4.83 10.24 9.96
C GLN A 87 4.73 8.74 10.24
N ARG A 88 5.82 7.99 10.05
CA ARG A 88 5.82 6.57 10.37
C ARG A 88 5.54 6.31 11.84
N LEU A 89 6.06 7.15 12.73
CA LEU A 89 5.80 7.06 14.17
C LEU A 89 4.32 7.32 14.50
N GLU A 90 3.71 8.33 13.87
CA GLU A 90 2.28 8.64 14.03
C GLU A 90 1.39 7.53 13.46
N THR A 91 1.72 7.04 12.26
CA THR A 91 1.12 5.85 11.67
C THR A 91 1.22 4.67 12.63
N TYR A 92 2.39 4.42 13.23
CA TYR A 92 2.58 3.31 14.17
C TYR A 92 1.68 3.43 15.40
N LYS A 93 1.49 4.65 15.91
CA LYS A 93 0.58 4.93 17.03
C LYS A 93 -0.87 4.65 16.68
N PHE A 94 -1.30 4.94 15.44
CA PHE A 94 -2.65 4.62 14.95
C PHE A 94 -2.82 3.12 14.66
N VAL A 95 -1.78 2.48 14.14
CA VAL A 95 -1.75 1.07 13.76
C VAL A 95 -1.80 0.15 14.95
N THR A 96 -1.04 0.47 16.00
CA THR A 96 -0.84 -0.44 17.13
C THR A 96 -2.17 -0.88 17.77
N PRO A 97 -3.16 0.00 18.03
CA PRO A 97 -4.48 -0.41 18.48
C PRO A 97 -5.22 -1.32 17.48
N LEU A 98 -5.11 -1.06 16.18
CA LEU A 98 -5.74 -1.91 15.15
C LEU A 98 -5.07 -3.27 15.06
N LEU A 99 -3.74 -3.35 15.23
CA LEU A 99 -3.02 -4.62 15.34
C LEU A 99 -3.40 -5.38 16.60
N ASP A 100 -3.50 -4.71 17.76
CA ASP A 100 -3.98 -5.33 19.00
C ASP A 100 -5.39 -5.87 18.81
N ILE A 101 -6.28 -5.11 18.17
CA ILE A 101 -7.63 -5.59 17.84
C ILE A 101 -7.55 -6.78 16.90
N MET A 102 -6.72 -6.74 15.87
CA MET A 102 -6.61 -7.80 14.87
C MET A 102 -6.01 -9.09 15.46
N VAL A 103 -5.09 -9.02 16.41
CA VAL A 103 -4.39 -10.19 16.95
C VAL A 103 -5.04 -10.70 18.25
N ASN A 104 -5.36 -9.80 19.18
CA ASN A 104 -5.70 -10.16 20.55
C ASN A 104 -7.19 -10.04 20.90
N ASN A 105 -8.03 -9.45 20.03
CA ASN A 105 -9.45 -9.30 20.35
C ASN A 105 -10.16 -10.65 20.25
N PRO A 106 -11.00 -11.06 21.23
CA PRO A 106 -11.73 -12.33 21.16
C PRO A 106 -12.81 -12.36 20.06
N ASP A 107 -13.33 -11.21 19.65
CA ASP A 107 -14.40 -11.11 18.65
C ASP A 107 -13.87 -11.19 17.20
N PRO A 108 -14.19 -12.25 16.43
CA PRO A 108 -13.72 -12.42 15.06
C PRO A 108 -14.22 -11.34 14.09
N GLN A 109 -15.34 -10.67 14.35
CA GLN A 109 -15.83 -9.60 13.47
C GLN A 109 -14.98 -8.34 13.63
N LYS A 110 -14.60 -8.01 14.86
CA LYS A 110 -13.72 -6.86 15.15
C LYS A 110 -12.33 -7.05 14.57
N ARG A 111 -11.81 -8.28 14.62
CA ARG A 111 -10.53 -8.64 13.98
C ARG A 111 -10.55 -8.39 12.46
N VAL A 112 -11.61 -8.82 11.78
CA VAL A 112 -11.81 -8.60 10.34
C VAL A 112 -11.96 -7.13 10.00
N TYR A 113 -12.70 -6.39 10.82
CA TYR A 113 -12.87 -4.96 10.63
C TYR A 113 -11.56 -4.20 10.76
N ALA A 114 -10.75 -4.52 11.78
CA ALA A 114 -9.42 -3.93 11.94
C ALA A 114 -8.51 -4.23 10.74
N ALA A 115 -8.54 -5.47 10.23
CA ALA A 115 -7.84 -5.82 8.99
C ALA A 115 -8.28 -4.96 7.79
N LYS A 116 -9.59 -4.72 7.64
CA LYS A 116 -10.13 -3.86 6.58
C LYS A 116 -9.70 -2.40 6.75
N VAL A 117 -9.74 -1.86 7.96
CA VAL A 117 -9.29 -0.49 8.23
C VAL A 117 -7.80 -0.35 7.94
N ILE A 118 -6.97 -1.32 8.34
CA ILE A 118 -5.54 -1.34 8.03
C ILE A 118 -5.33 -1.32 6.51
N THR A 119 -6.07 -2.13 5.73
CA THR A 119 -5.92 -2.11 4.27
C THR A 119 -6.31 -0.80 3.60
N GLU A 120 -7.31 -0.09 4.13
CA GLU A 120 -7.81 1.15 3.52
C GLU A 120 -7.02 2.38 3.97
N VAL A 121 -6.59 2.43 5.24
CA VAL A 121 -5.84 3.57 5.79
C VAL A 121 -4.34 3.44 5.48
N LEU A 122 -3.83 2.20 5.40
CA LEU A 122 -2.40 1.92 5.32
C LEU A 122 -2.10 0.89 4.23
N PRO A 123 -2.48 1.17 2.98
CA PRO A 123 -2.32 0.23 1.87
C PRO A 123 -0.86 -0.24 1.69
N ASN A 124 0.10 0.59 2.10
CA ASN A 124 1.53 0.35 1.99
C ASN A 124 2.05 -0.66 3.04
N ASP A 125 1.65 -0.51 4.29
CA ASP A 125 2.13 -1.35 5.41
C ASP A 125 1.22 -2.57 5.64
N ALA A 126 -0.03 -2.51 5.16
CA ALA A 126 -1.02 -3.57 5.28
C ALA A 126 -0.52 -4.98 4.90
N PRO A 127 0.31 -5.18 3.85
CA PRO A 127 0.72 -6.54 3.47
C PRO A 127 1.55 -7.24 4.55
N GLU A 128 2.49 -6.52 5.17
CA GLU A 128 3.33 -7.08 6.23
C GLU A 128 2.54 -7.27 7.52
N LEU A 129 1.67 -6.32 7.84
CA LEU A 129 0.79 -6.38 9.01
C LEU A 129 -0.21 -7.54 8.92
N LEU A 130 -0.84 -7.74 7.77
CA LEU A 130 -1.75 -8.86 7.52
C LEU A 130 -1.03 -10.20 7.49
N LYS A 131 0.18 -10.30 6.92
CA LYS A 131 0.99 -11.52 6.99
C LYS A 131 1.35 -11.90 8.44
N THR A 132 1.70 -10.89 9.24
CA THR A 132 1.95 -11.08 10.68
C THR A 132 0.69 -11.58 11.36
N ALA A 133 -0.47 -10.97 11.08
CA ALA A 133 -1.76 -11.40 11.63
C ALA A 133 -2.15 -12.83 11.24
N ILE A 134 -1.94 -13.20 9.96
CA ILE A 134 -2.16 -14.55 9.45
C ILE A 134 -1.33 -15.57 10.22
N THR A 135 -0.08 -15.23 10.54
CA THR A 135 0.85 -16.11 11.26
C THR A 135 0.44 -16.23 12.74
N SER A 136 -0.04 -15.15 13.34
CA SER A 136 -0.40 -15.08 14.77
C SER A 136 -1.81 -15.58 15.10
N ASP A 137 -2.76 -15.55 14.17
CA ASP A 137 -4.15 -15.99 14.36
C ASP A 137 -4.60 -16.96 13.24
N PRO A 138 -4.23 -18.25 13.35
CA PRO A 138 -4.58 -19.28 12.37
C PRO A 138 -6.09 -19.45 12.15
N ALA A 139 -6.91 -19.13 13.16
CA ALA A 139 -8.36 -19.28 13.07
C ALA A 139 -8.99 -18.28 12.09
N ASN A 140 -8.31 -17.17 11.77
CA ASN A 140 -8.80 -16.13 10.86
C ASN A 140 -7.95 -15.96 9.60
N THR A 141 -6.96 -16.83 9.39
CA THR A 141 -6.09 -16.85 8.19
C THR A 141 -6.87 -16.65 6.90
N LYS A 142 -7.98 -17.38 6.69
CA LYS A 142 -8.79 -17.27 5.46
C LYS A 142 -9.32 -15.86 5.24
N LYS A 143 -9.76 -15.17 6.30
CA LYS A 143 -10.33 -13.83 6.20
C LYS A 143 -9.26 -12.78 5.94
N TYR A 144 -8.12 -12.85 6.62
CA TYR A 144 -6.99 -11.95 6.37
C TYR A 144 -6.39 -12.17 4.98
N GLN A 145 -6.29 -13.43 4.53
CA GLN A 145 -5.87 -13.75 3.18
C GLN A 145 -6.84 -13.16 2.15
N THR A 146 -8.15 -13.26 2.37
CA THR A 146 -9.17 -12.65 1.50
C THR A 146 -9.01 -11.12 1.43
N ALA A 147 -8.72 -10.46 2.55
CA ALA A 147 -8.47 -9.01 2.56
C ALA A 147 -7.18 -8.65 1.80
N LEU A 148 -6.11 -9.42 2.00
CA LEU A 148 -4.84 -9.26 1.28
C LEU A 148 -5.04 -9.42 -0.23
N ASP A 149 -5.70 -10.50 -0.64
CA ASP A 149 -6.00 -10.83 -2.04
C ASP A 149 -6.89 -9.75 -2.67
N SER A 150 -7.87 -9.22 -1.93
CA SER A 150 -8.71 -8.12 -2.40
C SER A 150 -7.90 -6.85 -2.66
N THR A 151 -6.96 -6.50 -1.78
CA THR A 151 -6.10 -5.33 -1.96
C THR A 151 -5.17 -5.51 -3.16
N GLN A 152 -4.57 -6.70 -3.30
CA GLN A 152 -3.76 -7.04 -4.46
C GLN A 152 -4.57 -6.92 -5.76
N GLY A 153 -5.77 -7.49 -5.79
CA GLY A 153 -6.67 -7.42 -6.94
C GLY A 153 -7.02 -5.99 -7.35
N LYS A 154 -7.30 -5.09 -6.39
CA LYS A 154 -7.56 -3.66 -6.67
C LYS A 154 -6.35 -2.98 -7.31
N LEU A 155 -5.14 -3.21 -6.79
CA LEU A 155 -3.92 -2.62 -7.33
C LEU A 155 -3.62 -3.15 -8.74
N VAL A 156 -3.76 -4.47 -8.93
CA VAL A 156 -3.56 -5.10 -10.24
C VAL A 156 -4.56 -4.53 -11.26
N ALA A 157 -5.84 -4.43 -10.91
CA ALA A 157 -6.85 -3.83 -11.78
C ALA A 157 -6.54 -2.35 -12.08
N GLY A 158 -6.00 -1.61 -11.10
CA GLY A 158 -5.59 -0.22 -11.24
C GLY A 158 -4.53 0.01 -12.32
N LEU A 159 -3.63 -0.95 -12.56
CA LEU A 159 -2.64 -0.90 -13.66
C LEU A 159 -3.29 -0.78 -15.04
N PHE A 160 -4.53 -1.26 -15.18
CA PHE A 160 -5.30 -1.31 -16.42
C PHE A 160 -6.34 -0.19 -16.51
N SER A 161 -6.40 0.72 -15.54
CA SER A 161 -7.31 1.88 -15.56
C SER A 161 -7.11 2.74 -16.80
N GLU A 162 -8.18 3.33 -17.33
CA GLU A 162 -8.11 4.35 -18.40
C GLU A 162 -7.42 5.63 -17.91
N ASN A 163 -7.51 5.92 -16.61
CA ASN A 163 -6.87 7.08 -15.98
C ASN A 163 -5.38 6.83 -15.74
N ALA A 164 -4.53 7.69 -16.31
CA ALA A 164 -3.07 7.58 -16.20
C ALA A 164 -2.55 7.68 -14.76
N SER A 165 -3.14 8.56 -13.92
CA SER A 165 -2.74 8.72 -12.53
C SER A 165 -3.03 7.45 -11.72
N THR A 166 -4.20 6.82 -11.91
CA THR A 166 -4.53 5.55 -11.26
C THR A 166 -3.50 4.47 -11.61
N ARG A 167 -3.15 4.34 -12.90
CA ARG A 167 -2.15 3.37 -13.34
C ARG A 167 -0.79 3.57 -12.67
N THR A 168 -0.30 4.81 -12.69
CA THR A 168 1.00 5.18 -12.10
C THR A 168 1.01 4.93 -10.59
N ASN A 169 -0.06 5.31 -9.89
CA ASN A 169 -0.15 5.11 -8.44
C ASN A 169 -0.16 3.62 -8.10
N SER A 170 -0.96 2.81 -8.80
CA SER A 170 -0.99 1.36 -8.60
C SER A 170 0.35 0.69 -8.92
N ALA A 171 1.04 1.11 -9.99
CA ALA A 171 2.36 0.59 -10.32
C ALA A 171 3.38 0.90 -9.22
N ASN A 172 3.42 2.16 -8.77
CA ASN A 172 4.30 2.58 -7.68
C ASN A 172 4.02 1.84 -6.38
N ASP A 173 2.74 1.71 -6.01
CA ASP A 173 2.35 1.01 -4.79
C ASP A 173 2.80 -0.46 -4.83
N ILE A 174 2.66 -1.14 -5.97
CA ILE A 174 3.14 -2.51 -6.12
C ILE A 174 4.68 -2.57 -6.02
N MET A 175 5.39 -1.70 -6.72
CA MET A 175 6.86 -1.69 -6.74
C MET A 175 7.47 -1.32 -5.37
N VAL A 176 6.78 -0.53 -4.55
CA VAL A 176 7.28 -0.13 -3.23
C VAL A 176 6.91 -1.16 -2.16
N ASN A 177 5.65 -1.60 -2.13
CA ASN A 177 5.11 -2.32 -0.98
C ASN A 177 4.95 -3.83 -1.23
N TRP A 178 4.91 -4.23 -2.50
CA TRP A 178 4.60 -5.61 -2.88
C TRP A 178 5.72 -6.30 -3.66
N TYR A 179 6.85 -5.63 -3.91
CA TYR A 179 7.95 -6.17 -4.71
C TYR A 179 8.58 -7.47 -4.17
N LYS A 180 8.43 -7.74 -2.87
CA LYS A 180 8.87 -8.99 -2.19
C LYS A 180 7.74 -10.00 -1.96
N THR A 181 6.53 -9.73 -2.43
CA THR A 181 5.37 -10.60 -2.19
C THR A 181 5.13 -11.53 -3.37
N ALA A 182 5.45 -12.82 -3.23
CA ALA A 182 5.31 -13.78 -4.31
C ALA A 182 3.86 -13.99 -4.80
N SER A 183 2.86 -13.81 -3.92
CA SER A 183 1.45 -14.07 -4.25
C SER A 183 0.82 -13.07 -5.23
N ILE A 184 1.39 -11.87 -5.39
CA ILE A 184 0.85 -10.86 -6.31
C ILE A 184 1.23 -11.15 -7.77
N VAL A 185 2.33 -11.88 -8.01
CA VAL A 185 2.84 -12.14 -9.36
C VAL A 185 1.86 -12.98 -10.19
N PRO A 186 1.30 -14.10 -9.68
CA PRO A 186 0.24 -14.80 -10.40
C PRO A 186 -0.93 -13.90 -10.77
N GLN A 187 -1.38 -13.03 -9.87
CA GLN A 187 -2.51 -12.12 -10.11
C GLN A 187 -2.19 -11.10 -11.20
N LEU A 188 -1.00 -10.49 -11.17
CA LEU A 188 -0.51 -9.59 -12.20
C LEU A 188 -0.54 -10.26 -13.58
N VAL A 189 0.04 -11.46 -13.68
CA VAL A 189 0.13 -12.20 -14.93
C VAL A 189 -1.26 -12.63 -15.42
N ASP A 190 -2.09 -13.18 -14.55
CA ASP A 190 -3.42 -13.67 -14.94
C ASP A 190 -4.32 -12.54 -15.42
N TYR A 191 -4.32 -11.41 -14.69
CA TYR A 191 -5.10 -10.24 -15.08
C TYR A 191 -4.61 -9.66 -16.40
N ALA A 192 -3.29 -9.57 -16.61
CA ALA A 192 -2.71 -9.12 -17.86
C ALA A 192 -3.07 -10.02 -19.05
N LEU A 193 -3.02 -11.35 -18.87
CA LEU A 193 -3.40 -12.30 -19.90
C LEU A 193 -4.88 -12.19 -20.31
N GLN A 194 -5.76 -11.78 -19.40
CA GLN A 194 -7.17 -11.53 -19.67
C GLN A 194 -7.43 -10.16 -20.35
N ASN A 195 -6.47 -9.23 -20.28
CA ASN A 195 -6.60 -7.85 -20.73
C ASN A 195 -5.50 -7.46 -21.73
N MET A 196 -5.11 -8.39 -22.62
CA MET A 196 -4.02 -8.22 -23.60
C MET A 196 -4.26 -7.09 -24.62
N ASN A 197 -5.49 -6.61 -24.76
CA ASN A 197 -5.86 -5.47 -25.61
C ASN A 197 -5.56 -4.11 -24.95
N ASN A 198 -5.23 -4.06 -23.66
CA ASN A 198 -4.92 -2.82 -22.95
C ASN A 198 -3.41 -2.57 -22.94
N ALA A 199 -2.92 -1.86 -23.96
CA ALA A 199 -1.48 -1.65 -24.16
C ALA A 199 -0.79 -1.01 -22.93
N ASN A 200 -1.44 -0.04 -22.28
CA ASN A 200 -0.90 0.64 -21.10
C ASN A 200 -0.79 -0.31 -19.89
N GLY A 201 -1.82 -1.12 -19.65
CA GLY A 201 -1.81 -2.09 -18.56
C GLY A 201 -0.76 -3.19 -18.75
N ILE A 202 -0.59 -3.68 -19.97
CA ILE A 202 0.47 -4.65 -20.29
C ILE A 202 1.86 -4.04 -20.10
N PHE A 203 2.09 -2.81 -20.60
CA PHE A 203 3.34 -2.09 -20.38
C PHE A 203 3.66 -1.95 -18.88
N ASN A 204 2.70 -1.46 -18.10
CA ASN A 204 2.87 -1.28 -16.66
C ASN A 204 3.11 -2.61 -15.94
N THR A 205 2.43 -3.68 -16.35
CA THR A 205 2.66 -5.02 -15.79
C THR A 205 4.09 -5.48 -16.02
N VAL A 206 4.63 -5.30 -17.23
CA VAL A 206 6.03 -5.65 -17.54
C VAL A 206 7.00 -4.82 -16.69
N VAL A 207 6.77 -3.50 -16.58
CA VAL A 207 7.60 -2.61 -15.75
C VAL A 207 7.57 -3.00 -14.28
N VAL A 208 6.39 -3.29 -13.73
CA VAL A 208 6.24 -3.78 -12.36
C VAL A 208 7.04 -5.07 -12.16
N LEU A 209 6.89 -6.05 -13.07
CA LEU A 209 7.61 -7.31 -12.99
C LEU A 209 9.14 -7.13 -13.04
N GLN A 210 9.65 -6.16 -13.82
CA GLN A 210 11.08 -5.83 -13.85
C GLN A 210 11.62 -5.30 -12.51
N ASN A 211 10.76 -4.71 -11.68
CA ASN A 211 11.13 -4.15 -10.38
C ASN A 211 10.84 -5.11 -9.21
N MET A 212 10.34 -6.32 -9.47
CA MET A 212 10.13 -7.32 -8.42
C MET A 212 11.46 -7.91 -7.94
N HIS A 213 11.49 -8.34 -6.69
CA HIS A 213 12.66 -8.99 -6.12
C HIS A 213 12.99 -10.31 -6.85
N GLY A 214 14.27 -10.60 -7.09
CA GLY A 214 14.71 -11.77 -7.85
C GLY A 214 14.18 -13.11 -7.30
N SER A 215 14.08 -13.27 -5.98
CA SER A 215 13.50 -14.48 -5.37
C SER A 215 12.02 -14.66 -5.68
N VAL A 216 11.26 -13.57 -5.78
CA VAL A 216 9.83 -13.59 -6.16
C VAL A 216 9.66 -13.98 -7.62
N LEU A 217 10.53 -13.43 -8.49
CA LEU A 217 10.56 -13.77 -9.91
C LEU A 217 10.91 -15.23 -10.14
N LYS A 218 11.89 -15.77 -9.40
CA LYS A 218 12.33 -17.16 -9.51
C LYS A 218 11.21 -18.16 -9.20
N VAL A 219 10.42 -17.90 -8.15
CA VAL A 219 9.28 -18.75 -7.76
C VAL A 219 8.22 -18.81 -8.87
N ASN A 220 8.04 -17.72 -9.63
CA ASN A 220 7.00 -17.60 -10.66
C ASN A 220 7.57 -17.63 -12.10
N LYS A 221 8.83 -18.04 -12.28
CA LYS A 221 9.59 -17.87 -13.53
C LYS A 221 8.86 -18.39 -14.76
N ALA A 222 8.37 -19.63 -14.72
CA ALA A 222 7.68 -20.25 -15.85
C ALA A 222 6.44 -19.45 -16.28
N LYS A 223 5.61 -19.05 -15.31
CA LYS A 223 4.39 -18.29 -15.57
C LYS A 223 4.67 -16.89 -16.14
N ILE A 224 5.71 -16.23 -15.64
CA ILE A 224 6.15 -14.93 -16.19
C ILE A 224 6.68 -15.12 -17.62
N GLN A 225 7.48 -16.15 -17.88
CA GLN A 225 8.03 -16.43 -19.20
C GLN A 225 6.94 -16.67 -20.25
N ASP A 226 5.93 -17.48 -19.93
CA ASP A 226 4.77 -17.73 -20.80
C ASP A 226 4.02 -16.44 -21.15
N PHE A 227 3.83 -15.56 -20.16
CA PHE A 227 3.23 -14.24 -20.37
C PHE A 227 4.07 -13.37 -21.30
N LEU A 228 5.37 -13.23 -21.03
CA LEU A 228 6.26 -12.41 -21.84
C LEU A 228 6.36 -12.91 -23.28
N GLN A 229 6.32 -14.23 -23.51
CA GLN A 229 6.26 -14.80 -24.86
C GLN A 229 5.02 -14.37 -25.63
N LYS A 230 3.86 -14.22 -24.97
CA LYS A 230 2.65 -13.68 -25.59
C LYS A 230 2.78 -12.19 -25.87
N VAL A 231 3.33 -11.43 -24.93
CA VAL A 231 3.60 -9.98 -25.10
C VAL A 231 4.53 -9.72 -26.28
N MET A 232 5.58 -10.53 -26.46
CA MET A 232 6.55 -10.40 -27.55
C MET A 232 5.96 -10.61 -28.96
N LYS A 233 4.74 -11.18 -29.07
CA LYS A 233 4.02 -11.40 -30.33
C LYS A 233 3.04 -10.26 -30.67
N LEU A 234 2.96 -9.22 -29.83
CA LEU A 234 2.06 -8.10 -30.07
C LEU A 234 2.65 -7.14 -31.11
N ASP A 235 2.00 -7.08 -32.27
CA ASP A 235 2.26 -6.09 -33.29
C ASP A 235 1.72 -4.74 -32.78
N ASN A 236 2.52 -3.66 -32.83
CA ASN A 236 2.20 -2.29 -32.37
C ASN A 236 2.51 -1.93 -30.89
N MET A 237 3.34 -2.70 -30.18
CA MET A 237 3.77 -2.34 -28.82
C MET A 237 5.30 -2.36 -28.65
N HIS A 238 6.03 -1.69 -29.54
CA HIS A 238 7.50 -1.78 -29.63
C HIS A 238 8.23 -1.67 -28.28
N ASN A 239 7.98 -0.60 -27.51
CA ASN A 239 8.63 -0.39 -26.21
C ASN A 239 8.28 -1.50 -25.20
N THR A 240 7.04 -1.98 -25.21
CA THR A 240 6.61 -3.05 -24.30
C THR A 240 7.25 -4.38 -24.69
N VAL A 241 7.34 -4.67 -25.99
CA VAL A 241 8.01 -5.86 -26.54
C VAL A 241 9.51 -5.84 -26.19
N THR A 242 10.16 -4.68 -26.31
CA THR A 242 11.57 -4.51 -25.92
C THR A 242 11.76 -4.81 -24.43
N ASN A 243 10.97 -4.17 -23.55
CA ASN A 243 11.04 -4.42 -22.11
C ASN A 243 10.75 -5.90 -21.76
N ALA A 244 9.81 -6.53 -22.46
CA ALA A 244 9.48 -7.93 -22.27
C ALA A 244 10.64 -8.86 -22.66
N LYS A 245 11.35 -8.58 -23.75
CA LYS A 245 12.57 -9.31 -24.16
C LYS A 245 13.67 -9.19 -23.12
N ASP A 246 13.90 -7.98 -22.62
CA ASP A 246 14.93 -7.73 -21.61
C ASP A 246 14.63 -8.47 -20.30
N LEU A 247 13.38 -8.41 -19.83
CA LEU A 247 12.95 -9.17 -18.66
C LEU A 247 13.06 -10.68 -18.90
N TYR A 248 12.64 -11.18 -20.06
CA TYR A 248 12.72 -12.60 -20.40
C TYR A 248 14.18 -13.11 -20.35
N LYS A 249 15.12 -12.32 -20.86
CA LYS A 249 16.56 -12.62 -20.79
C LYS A 249 17.05 -12.62 -19.34
N ALA A 250 16.71 -11.61 -18.55
CA ALA A 250 17.10 -11.52 -17.14
C ALA A 250 16.58 -12.72 -16.32
N LEU A 251 15.36 -13.18 -16.57
CA LEU A 251 14.79 -14.37 -15.90
C LEU A 251 15.62 -15.64 -16.15
N ASN A 252 16.28 -15.77 -17.30
CA ASN A 252 17.13 -16.92 -17.60
C ASN A 252 18.45 -16.91 -16.81
N THR A 253 18.81 -15.78 -16.20
CA THR A 253 20.01 -15.65 -15.35
C THR A 253 19.74 -15.77 -13.85
N LEU A 254 18.46 -15.85 -13.43
CA LEU A 254 18.02 -16.09 -12.05
C LEU A 254 17.92 -17.59 -11.71
#